data_AF-A0AAI8XBM9-F1
#
_entry.id   AF-A0AAI8XBM9-F1
#
_cell.length_a   1.000
_cell.length_b   1.000
_cell.length_c   1.000
_cell.angle_alpha   90.00
_cell.angle_beta   90.00
_cell.angle_gamma   90.00
#
_symmetry.space_group_name_H-M   'P 1'
#
loop_
_entity.id
_entity.type
_entity.pdbx_description
1 polymer ?
#
loop_
_entity_poly.entity_id
_entity_poly.type
_entity_poly.pdbx_seq_one_letter_code
_entity_poly.pdbx_strand_id
1 'polypeptide(L)'
;MLIELASHNDDIRRLLEKGYALRVDTLHLVVRDIPYLDHEGALQTGSIVAKLVPVDEHHFVQDDHQVYFAGSAPYSLEGQPVANLAGGATTIPLSHDDVVVERSFSNKPPAGFANFFDKIEHYVALISGPAIERFPQATPLTFRVDPDIVPESVFKVHDSLTSRAEIADLASVFVDDVIAISGLGGTGSYVLDFMVKSRAREIRGFDGDLFYPHNAFRSPGALDLDDWQKSKASVAEKRYTNFRNGLSMRQVYIDASSTAELEGVTFAFVCVDKGSARAAIFDLLTGMGIPFIDVGRASIANRVRWLAHCARPISAPRMLKRFGP
;
A
#
# COMPACT_ATOMS: atom_id res chain seq x y z
N MET A 1 10.24 4.07 1.12
CA MET A 1 10.72 5.39 0.66
C MET A 1 9.59 6.35 0.26
N LEU A 2 8.82 6.17 -0.83
CA LEU A 2 7.82 7.19 -1.24
C LEU A 2 6.68 7.39 -0.21
N ILE A 3 6.16 6.34 0.42
CA ILE A 3 5.11 6.44 1.45
C ILE A 3 5.55 7.28 2.64
N GLU A 4 6.78 7.04 3.09
CA GLU A 4 7.42 7.74 4.20
C GLU A 4 7.71 9.20 3.81
N LEU A 5 8.24 9.43 2.61
CA LEU A 5 8.45 10.76 2.06
C LEU A 5 7.13 11.53 1.98
N ALA A 6 6.04 10.91 1.52
CA ALA A 6 4.72 11.51 1.51
C ALA A 6 4.12 11.77 2.90
N SER A 7 4.40 10.94 3.92
CA SER A 7 3.94 11.24 5.28
C SER A 7 4.64 12.47 5.90
N HIS A 8 5.81 12.86 5.38
CA HIS A 8 6.56 14.02 5.86
C HIS A 8 6.49 15.25 4.94
N ASN A 9 6.00 15.10 3.70
CA ASN A 9 5.92 16.19 2.72
C ASN A 9 4.49 16.34 2.20
N ASP A 10 3.77 17.36 2.72
CA ASP A 10 2.34 17.60 2.44
C ASP A 10 2.02 17.76 0.95
N ASP A 11 2.89 18.43 0.21
CA ASP A 11 2.73 18.66 -1.22
C ASP A 11 2.84 17.37 -2.04
N ILE A 12 3.77 16.48 -1.68
CA ILE A 12 3.91 15.16 -2.31
C ILE A 12 2.76 14.23 -1.89
N ARG A 13 2.33 14.29 -0.63
CA ARG A 13 1.11 13.60 -0.15
C ARG A 13 -0.11 13.98 -0.98
N ARG A 14 -0.31 15.28 -1.23
CA ARG A 14 -1.43 15.78 -2.05
C ARG A 14 -1.37 15.28 -3.49
N LEU A 15 -0.18 15.15 -4.08
CA LEU A 15 -0.02 14.55 -5.41
C LEU A 15 -0.44 13.07 -5.43
N LEU A 16 0.00 12.29 -4.43
CA LEU A 16 -0.42 10.89 -4.28
C LEU A 16 -1.93 10.76 -4.08
N GLU A 17 -2.49 11.55 -3.17
CA GLU A 17 -3.92 11.50 -2.84
C GLU A 17 -4.82 11.86 -4.01
N LYS A 18 -4.35 12.76 -4.88
CA LYS A 18 -5.03 13.14 -6.11
C LYS A 18 -5.04 12.04 -7.17
N GLY A 19 -4.07 11.11 -7.11
CA GLY A 19 -4.03 9.92 -7.96
C GLY A 19 -2.90 9.88 -9.00
N TYR A 20 -1.90 10.77 -8.88
CA TYR A 20 -0.72 10.71 -9.75
C TYR A 20 0.10 9.44 -9.49
N ALA A 21 0.61 8.83 -10.57
CA ALA A 21 1.56 7.73 -10.49
C ALA A 21 2.97 8.26 -10.19
N LEU A 22 3.33 8.31 -8.91
CA LEU A 22 4.62 8.86 -8.46
C LEU A 22 5.64 7.74 -8.22
N ARG A 23 6.92 8.02 -8.53
CA ARG A 23 8.10 7.27 -8.10
C ARG A 23 9.14 8.24 -7.55
N VAL A 24 9.86 7.84 -6.51
CA VAL A 24 11.10 8.50 -6.11
C VAL A 24 12.25 7.67 -6.64
N ASP A 25 13.05 8.27 -7.51
CA ASP A 25 14.27 7.69 -8.05
C ASP A 25 15.45 8.55 -7.59
N THR A 26 16.24 8.03 -6.64
CA THR A 26 17.32 8.78 -5.95
C THR A 26 16.83 10.16 -5.46
N LEU A 27 17.31 11.26 -6.06
CA LEU A 27 16.93 12.64 -5.73
C LEU A 27 15.99 13.24 -6.78
N HIS A 28 15.14 12.41 -7.38
CA HIS A 28 14.16 12.84 -8.36
C HIS A 28 12.77 12.28 -8.04
N LEU A 29 11.77 13.16 -8.09
CA LEU A 29 10.36 12.82 -8.12
C LEU A 29 9.95 12.62 -9.59
N VAL A 30 9.57 11.40 -9.92
CA VAL A 30 9.07 11.00 -11.24
C VAL A 30 7.55 10.93 -11.17
N VAL A 31 6.87 11.73 -11.99
CA VAL A 31 5.41 11.71 -12.20
C VAL A 31 5.13 11.05 -13.54
N ARG A 32 4.60 9.84 -13.48
CA ARG A 32 4.38 8.98 -14.64
C ARG A 32 2.97 9.15 -15.19
N ASP A 33 2.72 8.52 -16.33
CA ASP A 33 1.41 8.47 -17.00
C ASP A 33 0.88 9.83 -17.42
N ILE A 34 1.77 10.71 -17.87
CA ILE A 34 1.38 12.05 -18.33
C ILE A 34 0.92 11.95 -19.79
N PRO A 35 -0.39 12.02 -20.10
CA PRO A 35 -0.84 12.00 -21.48
C PRO A 35 -0.42 13.30 -22.18
N TYR A 36 -0.05 13.22 -23.44
CA TYR A 36 0.27 14.39 -24.26
C TYR A 36 0.07 14.07 -25.75
N LEU A 37 0.03 15.10 -26.61
CA LEU A 37 -0.03 14.92 -28.06
C LEU A 37 1.36 15.06 -28.66
N ASP A 38 1.74 14.18 -29.59
CA ASP A 38 2.96 14.35 -30.38
C ASP A 38 2.75 15.22 -31.64
N HIS A 39 3.78 15.33 -32.47
CA HIS A 39 3.78 16.12 -33.70
C HIS A 39 2.74 15.70 -34.75
N GLU A 40 2.26 14.45 -34.70
CA GLU A 40 1.18 13.94 -35.56
C GLU A 40 -0.19 14.17 -34.90
N GLY A 41 -0.22 14.67 -33.67
CA GLY A 41 -1.43 14.83 -32.88
C GLY A 41 -1.93 13.52 -32.28
N ALA A 42 -1.10 12.49 -32.22
CA ALA A 42 -1.41 11.20 -31.64
C ALA A 42 -1.24 11.23 -30.11
N LEU A 43 -2.07 10.45 -29.41
CA LEU A 43 -1.98 10.33 -27.96
C LEU A 43 -0.74 9.52 -27.57
N GLN A 44 0.13 10.15 -26.78
CA GLN A 44 1.30 9.53 -26.19
C GLN A 44 1.23 9.61 -24.66
N THR A 45 2.10 8.84 -24.00
CA THR A 45 2.25 8.85 -22.55
C THR A 45 3.71 9.13 -22.20
N GLY A 46 3.94 10.17 -21.42
CA GLY A 46 5.26 10.60 -20.97
C GLY A 46 5.40 10.59 -19.46
N SER A 47 6.48 11.17 -18.96
CA SER A 47 6.71 11.38 -17.53
C SER A 47 7.39 12.72 -17.27
N ILE A 48 6.95 13.40 -16.21
CA ILE A 48 7.60 14.60 -15.69
C ILE A 48 8.58 14.18 -14.60
N VAL A 49 9.79 14.73 -14.60
CA VAL A 49 10.80 14.45 -13.58
C VAL A 49 11.23 15.76 -12.93
N ALA A 50 11.12 15.85 -11.61
CA ALA A 50 11.50 17.02 -10.84
C ALA A 50 12.57 16.64 -9.81
N LYS A 51 13.55 17.51 -9.60
CA LYS A 51 14.58 17.31 -8.59
C LYS A 51 14.02 17.47 -7.17
N LEU A 52 14.39 16.55 -6.28
CA LEU A 52 14.14 16.59 -4.84
C LEU A 52 15.39 17.14 -4.13
N VAL A 53 15.24 18.26 -3.42
CA VAL A 53 16.33 18.84 -2.63
C VAL A 53 16.10 18.52 -1.16
N PRO A 54 16.98 17.74 -0.50
CA PRO A 54 16.83 17.43 0.91
C PRO A 54 17.05 18.69 1.76
N VAL A 55 16.11 18.95 2.67
CA VAL A 55 16.28 19.93 3.75
C VAL A 55 16.83 19.22 4.99
N ASP A 56 16.31 18.03 5.27
CA ASP A 56 16.76 17.11 6.30
C ASP A 56 16.54 15.64 5.84
N GLU A 57 16.59 14.68 6.77
CA GLU A 57 16.45 13.25 6.48
C GLU A 57 15.09 12.87 5.87
N HIS A 58 14.03 13.63 6.14
CA HIS A 58 12.66 13.29 5.75
C HIS A 58 11.94 14.37 4.93
N HIS A 59 12.42 15.63 4.95
CA HIS A 59 11.81 16.74 4.24
C HIS A 59 12.58 17.12 2.96
N PHE A 60 11.82 17.31 1.89
CA PHE A 60 12.33 17.68 0.58
C PHE A 60 11.58 18.89 0.05
N VAL A 61 12.31 19.78 -0.60
CA VAL A 61 11.75 20.95 -1.27
C VAL A 61 12.09 20.93 -2.75
N GLN A 62 11.29 21.63 -3.53
CA GLN A 62 11.64 21.89 -4.92
C GLN A 62 12.83 22.87 -5.02
N ASP A 63 13.68 22.64 -6.01
CA ASP A 63 14.86 23.48 -6.28
C ASP A 63 14.49 24.73 -7.08
N ASP A 64 14.12 24.50 -8.34
CA ASP A 64 13.88 25.51 -9.34
C ASP A 64 12.51 25.33 -10.02
N HIS A 65 12.27 26.11 -11.06
CA HIS A 65 11.05 26.03 -11.85
C HIS A 65 11.14 25.00 -12.98
N GLN A 66 12.30 24.38 -13.24
CA GLN A 66 12.49 23.48 -14.36
C GLN A 66 11.99 22.08 -14.03
N VAL A 67 11.49 21.39 -15.05
CA VAL A 67 11.26 19.95 -14.98
C VAL A 67 12.00 19.29 -16.14
N TYR A 68 12.33 18.03 -15.98
CA TYR A 68 12.72 17.17 -17.08
C TYR A 68 11.51 16.40 -17.58
N PHE A 69 11.58 15.92 -18.81
CA PHE A 69 10.50 15.21 -19.46
C PHE A 69 11.01 14.00 -20.24
N ALA A 70 10.35 12.88 -20.03
CA ALA A 70 10.53 11.64 -20.77
C ALA A 70 9.38 11.47 -21.77
N GLY A 71 9.69 11.35 -23.06
CA GLY A 71 8.74 11.34 -24.16
C GLY A 71 9.10 12.38 -25.23
N SER A 72 8.46 12.32 -26.40
CA SER A 72 8.54 13.29 -27.51
C SER A 72 7.94 14.67 -27.19
N ALA A 73 8.25 15.70 -27.99
CA ALA A 73 7.83 17.07 -27.68
C ALA A 73 6.29 17.17 -27.67
N PRO A 74 5.67 17.84 -26.68
CA PRO A 74 4.22 17.95 -26.60
C PRO A 74 3.70 19.02 -27.56
N TYR A 75 2.56 18.74 -28.18
CA TYR A 75 1.89 19.59 -29.16
C TYR A 75 0.49 20.01 -28.68
N SER A 76 0.07 21.19 -29.15
CA SER A 76 -1.26 21.73 -28.97
C SER A 76 -2.27 21.08 -29.92
N LEU A 77 -3.55 21.43 -29.76
CA LEU A 77 -4.62 20.94 -30.64
C LEU A 77 -4.46 21.41 -32.08
N GLU A 78 -3.80 22.55 -32.29
CA GLU A 78 -3.51 23.16 -33.59
C GLU A 78 -2.27 22.57 -34.27
N GLY A 79 -1.64 21.54 -33.68
CA GLY A 79 -0.45 20.90 -34.23
C GLY A 79 0.81 21.76 -34.14
N GLN A 80 0.86 22.70 -33.20
CA GLN A 80 2.07 23.46 -32.85
C GLN A 80 2.66 22.93 -31.55
N PRO A 81 3.98 23.04 -31.31
CA PRO A 81 4.54 22.73 -30.00
C PRO A 81 3.82 23.51 -28.89
N VAL A 82 3.60 22.90 -27.73
CA VAL A 82 2.94 23.57 -26.60
C VAL A 82 3.70 24.85 -26.25
N ALA A 83 2.97 25.96 -26.28
CA ALA A 83 3.55 27.29 -26.12
C ALA A 83 4.19 27.48 -24.74
N ASN A 84 5.19 28.36 -24.68
CA ASN A 84 5.87 28.77 -23.45
C ASN A 84 6.60 27.65 -22.68
N LEU A 85 6.77 26.45 -23.25
CA LEU A 85 7.72 25.47 -22.73
C LEU A 85 9.12 25.78 -23.28
N ALA A 86 9.87 26.65 -22.60
CA ALA A 86 11.28 26.85 -22.90
C ALA A 86 12.10 25.62 -22.49
N GLY A 87 13.36 25.52 -22.93
CA GLY A 87 14.23 24.38 -22.64
C GLY A 87 14.74 23.73 -23.92
N GLY A 88 15.15 22.46 -23.85
CA GLY A 88 15.72 21.77 -24.99
C GLY A 88 16.09 20.32 -24.71
N ALA A 89 16.69 19.67 -25.69
CA ALA A 89 17.19 18.31 -25.56
C ALA A 89 18.13 18.20 -24.34
N THR A 90 17.89 17.19 -23.52
CA THR A 90 18.60 16.97 -22.27
C THR A 90 18.38 15.54 -21.86
N THR A 91 19.42 14.95 -21.29
CA THR A 91 19.34 13.63 -20.66
C THR A 91 19.79 13.76 -19.22
N ILE A 92 19.12 13.06 -18.32
CA ILE A 92 19.60 12.82 -16.97
C ILE A 92 19.57 11.32 -16.73
N PRO A 93 20.60 10.74 -16.09
CA PRO A 93 20.53 9.35 -15.69
C PRO A 93 19.54 9.19 -14.54
N LEU A 94 18.61 8.27 -14.68
CA LEU A 94 17.80 7.72 -13.59
C LEU A 94 18.30 6.32 -13.25
N SER A 95 17.94 5.81 -12.08
CA SER A 95 18.38 4.47 -11.66
C SER A 95 17.69 3.36 -12.46
N HIS A 96 16.53 3.65 -13.03
CA HIS A 96 15.75 2.74 -13.88
C HIS A 96 15.78 3.22 -15.34
N ASP A 97 15.76 2.28 -16.28
CA ASP A 97 15.83 2.52 -17.73
C ASP A 97 14.45 2.71 -18.39
N ASP A 98 13.37 2.51 -17.64
CA ASP A 98 11.99 2.59 -18.12
C ASP A 98 11.48 4.01 -18.34
N VAL A 99 12.13 5.01 -17.74
CA VAL A 99 11.85 6.44 -17.92
C VAL A 99 13.09 7.11 -18.51
N VAL A 100 13.06 7.31 -19.83
CA VAL A 100 14.17 7.94 -20.56
C VAL A 100 13.90 9.43 -20.71
N VAL A 101 14.64 10.26 -19.98
CA VAL A 101 14.56 11.72 -20.11
C VAL A 101 15.19 12.15 -21.44
N GLU A 102 14.43 12.89 -22.24
CA GLU A 102 14.85 13.36 -23.56
C GLU A 102 14.93 14.89 -23.64
N ARG A 103 14.33 15.61 -22.69
CA ARG A 103 14.40 17.08 -22.63
C ARG A 103 14.11 17.67 -21.26
N SER A 104 14.31 18.99 -21.18
CA SER A 104 13.87 19.83 -20.07
C SER A 104 12.86 20.87 -20.52
N PHE A 105 12.02 21.29 -19.57
CA PHE A 105 11.07 22.37 -19.72
C PHE A 105 11.22 23.42 -18.62
N SER A 106 11.14 24.68 -19.01
CA SER A 106 11.10 25.84 -18.13
C SER A 106 9.88 26.69 -18.45
N ASN A 107 8.94 26.76 -17.51
CA ASN A 107 7.81 27.67 -17.57
C ASN A 107 7.55 28.20 -16.16
N LYS A 108 8.14 29.35 -15.85
CA LYS A 108 8.02 29.97 -14.52
C LYS A 108 6.83 30.94 -14.48
N PRO A 109 5.78 30.68 -13.68
CA PRO A 109 4.75 31.69 -13.42
C PRO A 109 5.36 32.87 -12.63
N PRO A 110 4.74 34.08 -12.68
CA PRO A 110 5.31 35.28 -12.06
C PRO A 110 5.66 35.13 -10.56
N ALA A 111 4.84 34.40 -9.81
CA ALA A 111 5.06 34.13 -8.39
C ALA A 111 6.04 32.95 -8.12
N GLY A 112 6.46 32.23 -9.16
CA GLY A 112 7.10 30.92 -9.01
C GLY A 112 6.12 29.85 -8.52
N PHE A 113 6.66 28.69 -8.16
CA PHE A 113 5.91 27.62 -7.51
C PHE A 113 6.14 27.68 -6.00
N ALA A 114 5.10 27.45 -5.19
CA ALA A 114 5.27 27.42 -3.74
C ALA A 114 5.81 26.07 -3.25
N ASN A 115 5.50 24.97 -3.95
CA ASN A 115 5.79 23.60 -3.54
C ASN A 115 5.72 22.64 -4.75
N PHE A 116 5.97 21.35 -4.55
CA PHE A 116 5.90 20.34 -5.63
C PHE A 116 4.51 20.20 -6.23
N PHE A 117 3.47 20.28 -5.41
CA PHE A 117 2.10 20.13 -5.87
C PHE A 117 1.77 21.17 -6.94
N ASP A 118 2.03 22.45 -6.64
CA ASP A 118 1.73 23.55 -7.56
C ASP A 118 2.57 23.47 -8.83
N LYS A 119 3.84 23.03 -8.71
CA LYS A 119 4.74 22.83 -9.85
C LYS A 119 4.24 21.72 -10.79
N ILE A 120 3.94 20.55 -10.25
CA ILE A 120 3.50 19.40 -11.05
C ILE A 120 2.15 19.68 -11.69
N GLU A 121 1.18 20.21 -10.93
CA GLU A 121 -0.14 20.57 -11.46
C GLU A 121 -0.05 21.52 -12.65
N HIS A 122 0.81 22.52 -12.57
CA HIS A 122 1.03 23.49 -13.63
C HIS A 122 1.57 22.84 -14.91
N TYR A 123 2.60 22.00 -14.78
CA TYR A 123 3.17 21.32 -15.94
C TYR A 123 2.23 20.28 -16.54
N VAL A 124 1.48 19.55 -15.70
CA VAL A 124 0.44 18.62 -16.17
C VAL A 124 -0.63 19.37 -16.94
N ALA A 125 -1.10 20.52 -16.45
CA ALA A 125 -2.10 21.31 -17.17
C ALA A 125 -1.62 21.74 -18.56
N LEU A 126 -0.35 22.18 -18.69
CA LEU A 126 0.23 22.58 -19.97
C LEU A 126 0.42 21.41 -20.94
N ILE A 127 0.93 20.28 -20.44
CA ILE A 127 1.32 19.13 -21.26
C ILE A 127 0.11 18.26 -21.61
N SER A 128 -0.75 18.00 -20.64
CA SER A 128 -1.88 17.08 -20.78
C SER A 128 -3.18 17.74 -21.24
N GLY A 129 -3.32 19.06 -21.07
CA GLY A 129 -4.52 19.80 -21.49
C GLY A 129 -4.97 19.47 -22.92
N PRO A 130 -4.10 19.61 -23.94
CA PRO A 130 -4.43 19.28 -25.33
C PRO A 130 -4.83 17.80 -25.53
N ALA A 131 -4.17 16.88 -24.84
CA ALA A 131 -4.43 15.46 -24.97
C ALA A 131 -5.77 15.06 -24.34
N ILE A 132 -6.09 15.59 -23.16
CA ILE A 132 -7.36 15.34 -22.45
C ILE A 132 -8.54 15.90 -23.24
N GLU A 133 -8.39 17.10 -23.82
CA GLU A 133 -9.44 17.69 -24.66
C GLU A 133 -9.74 16.82 -25.89
N ARG A 134 -8.70 16.28 -26.55
CA ARG A 134 -8.86 15.42 -27.75
C ARG A 134 -9.29 13.99 -27.42
N PHE A 135 -8.82 13.46 -26.29
CA PHE A 135 -9.04 12.09 -25.85
C PHE A 135 -9.60 12.11 -24.42
N PRO A 136 -10.93 12.24 -24.25
CA PRO A 136 -11.56 12.41 -22.92
C PRO A 136 -11.33 11.25 -21.94
N GLN A 137 -10.94 10.07 -22.43
CA GLN A 137 -10.57 8.91 -21.62
C GLN A 137 -9.13 8.97 -21.08
N ALA A 138 -8.29 9.86 -21.62
CA ALA A 138 -6.92 10.03 -21.14
C ALA A 138 -6.94 10.78 -19.81
N THR A 139 -6.20 10.28 -18.83
CA THR A 139 -6.08 10.91 -17.52
C THR A 139 -4.67 10.72 -16.97
N PRO A 140 -4.06 11.77 -16.37
CA PRO A 140 -2.81 11.62 -15.64
C PRO A 140 -3.00 10.99 -14.25
N LEU A 141 -4.26 10.78 -13.82
CA LEU A 141 -4.61 10.28 -12.49
C LEU A 141 -4.92 8.77 -12.57
N THR A 142 -3.89 7.96 -12.81
CA THR A 142 -4.04 6.51 -13.03
C THR A 142 -4.04 5.69 -11.75
N PHE A 143 -3.67 6.28 -10.61
CA PHE A 143 -3.43 5.56 -9.35
C PHE A 143 -2.44 4.39 -9.48
N ARG A 144 -1.61 4.37 -10.54
CA ARG A 144 -0.63 3.32 -10.75
C ARG A 144 0.46 3.40 -9.68
N VAL A 145 0.78 2.25 -9.13
CA VAL A 145 1.90 2.07 -8.20
C VAL A 145 3.10 1.60 -8.99
N ASP A 146 4.23 2.26 -8.79
CA ASP A 146 5.49 1.75 -9.30
C ASP A 146 5.92 0.53 -8.47
N PRO A 147 6.13 -0.66 -9.08
CA PRO A 147 6.55 -1.85 -8.34
C PRO A 147 7.91 -1.67 -7.66
N ASP A 148 8.78 -0.79 -8.17
CA ASP A 148 10.12 -0.54 -7.63
C ASP A 148 10.09 0.37 -6.37
N ILE A 149 8.93 0.94 -6.02
CA ILE A 149 8.68 1.62 -4.73
C ILE A 149 8.50 0.59 -3.60
N VAL A 150 8.33 -0.69 -3.96
CA VAL A 150 7.90 -1.79 -3.10
C VAL A 150 8.90 -2.97 -3.11
N PRO A 151 10.25 -2.80 -3.04
CA PRO A 151 11.12 -3.97 -2.83
C PRO A 151 10.79 -4.69 -1.51
N GLU A 152 10.22 -3.98 -0.54
CA GLU A 152 9.90 -4.48 0.80
C GLU A 152 8.40 -4.42 1.18
N SER A 153 7.52 -3.86 0.33
CA SER A 153 6.11 -3.82 0.68
C SER A 153 5.41 -5.15 0.40
N VAL A 154 4.72 -5.65 1.41
CA VAL A 154 3.92 -6.87 1.31
C VAL A 154 2.69 -6.70 0.43
N PHE A 155 2.23 -5.48 0.15
CA PHE A 155 1.01 -5.24 -0.63
C PHE A 155 1.26 -5.24 -2.14
N LYS A 156 0.30 -5.79 -2.90
CA LYS A 156 0.23 -5.74 -4.37
C LYS A 156 -0.48 -4.49 -4.89
N VAL A 157 -1.10 -3.73 -3.98
CA VAL A 157 -1.84 -2.49 -4.24
C VAL A 157 -1.33 -1.37 -3.34
N HIS A 158 -1.54 -0.11 -3.72
CA HIS A 158 -1.08 1.02 -2.91
C HIS A 158 -1.87 1.10 -1.60
N ASP A 159 -1.17 1.08 -0.48
CA ASP A 159 -1.72 1.56 0.78
C ASP A 159 -1.61 3.10 0.87
N SER A 160 -2.57 3.79 0.26
CA SER A 160 -2.71 5.25 0.41
C SER A 160 -3.40 5.64 1.71
N LEU A 161 -4.04 4.69 2.41
CA LEU A 161 -4.76 4.94 3.66
C LEU A 161 -3.77 5.21 4.79
N THR A 162 -2.66 4.47 4.86
CA THR A 162 -1.63 4.70 5.88
C THR A 162 -1.04 6.10 5.82
N SER A 163 -0.74 6.61 4.62
CA SER A 163 -0.29 8.00 4.44
C SER A 163 -1.39 9.01 4.79
N ARG A 164 -2.62 8.77 4.32
CA ARG A 164 -3.79 9.65 4.62
C ARG A 164 -4.10 9.72 6.11
N ALA A 165 -3.91 8.63 6.83
CA ALA A 165 -4.17 8.54 8.26
C ALA A 165 -2.98 8.98 9.12
N GLU A 166 -1.83 9.31 8.52
CA GLU A 166 -0.60 9.70 9.22
C GLU A 166 -0.11 8.64 10.24
N ILE A 167 -0.26 7.35 9.90
CA ILE A 167 0.08 6.21 10.78
C ILE A 167 1.23 5.35 10.23
N ALA A 168 2.08 5.90 9.36
CA ALA A 168 3.16 5.15 8.72
C ALA A 168 4.17 4.57 9.73
N ASP A 169 4.43 5.32 10.81
CA ASP A 169 5.26 4.92 11.95
C ASP A 169 4.65 3.77 12.76
N LEU A 170 3.32 3.78 12.98
CA LEU A 170 2.63 2.68 13.65
C LEU A 170 2.57 1.44 12.77
N ALA A 171 2.35 1.62 11.46
CA ALA A 171 2.29 0.52 10.52
C ALA A 171 3.65 -0.18 10.36
N SER A 172 4.77 0.54 10.51
CA SER A 172 6.12 -0.01 10.38
C SER A 172 6.48 -1.00 11.51
N VAL A 173 5.87 -0.86 12.70
CA VAL A 173 6.10 -1.76 13.85
C VAL A 173 5.74 -3.22 13.54
N PHE A 174 4.85 -3.45 12.57
CA PHE A 174 4.39 -4.79 12.19
C PHE A 174 5.25 -5.43 11.10
N VAL A 175 6.19 -4.73 10.47
CA VAL A 175 6.89 -5.20 9.26
C VAL A 175 7.59 -6.54 9.47
N ASP A 176 8.02 -6.85 10.70
CA ASP A 176 8.68 -8.10 11.02
C ASP A 176 7.77 -9.20 11.60
N ASP A 177 6.48 -8.91 11.78
CA ASP A 177 5.56 -9.85 12.42
C ASP A 177 5.10 -10.96 11.46
N VAL A 178 5.00 -12.17 12.02
CA VAL A 178 4.40 -13.35 11.38
C VAL A 178 3.18 -13.72 12.21
N ILE A 179 2.00 -13.48 11.65
CA ILE A 179 0.73 -13.62 12.36
C ILE A 179 0.08 -14.95 12.02
N ALA A 180 -0.20 -15.77 13.04
CA ALA A 180 -0.98 -16.99 12.90
C ALA A 180 -2.46 -16.75 13.23
N ILE A 181 -3.38 -17.34 12.47
CA ILE A 181 -4.83 -17.31 12.72
C ILE A 181 -5.36 -18.74 12.71
N SER A 182 -5.77 -19.23 13.88
CA SER A 182 -6.36 -20.56 14.03
C SER A 182 -7.89 -20.48 13.96
N GLY A 183 -8.49 -21.02 12.90
CA GLY A 183 -9.89 -20.87 12.57
C GLY A 183 -10.11 -19.71 11.60
N LEU A 184 -10.70 -20.00 10.44
CA LEU A 184 -10.97 -19.08 9.32
C LEU A 184 -12.48 -18.95 9.04
N GLY A 185 -13.34 -19.42 9.95
CA GLY A 185 -14.79 -19.23 9.89
C GLY A 185 -15.28 -18.19 10.88
N GLY A 186 -16.30 -17.40 10.51
CA GLY A 186 -16.91 -16.44 11.45
C GLY A 186 -15.88 -15.40 11.90
N THR A 187 -15.63 -15.33 13.21
CA THR A 187 -14.68 -14.39 13.81
C THR A 187 -13.30 -14.44 13.14
N GLY A 188 -12.77 -15.63 12.88
CA GLY A 188 -11.45 -15.79 12.27
C GLY A 188 -11.35 -15.20 10.87
N SER A 189 -12.44 -15.24 10.09
CA SER A 189 -12.48 -14.62 8.77
C SER A 189 -12.47 -13.08 8.83
N TYR A 190 -13.05 -12.47 9.87
CA TYR A 190 -12.97 -11.03 10.09
C TYR A 190 -11.60 -10.60 10.61
N VAL A 191 -10.99 -11.38 11.51
CA VAL A 191 -9.60 -11.14 11.94
C VAL A 191 -8.68 -11.18 10.72
N LEU A 192 -8.82 -12.19 9.86
CA LEU A 192 -8.07 -12.25 8.61
C LEU A 192 -8.30 -11.00 7.75
N ASP A 193 -9.54 -10.58 7.53
CA ASP A 193 -9.87 -9.39 6.72
C ASP A 193 -9.22 -8.09 7.22
N PHE A 194 -9.00 -7.95 8.53
CA PHE A 194 -8.22 -6.84 9.08
C PHE A 194 -6.72 -7.06 8.91
N MET A 195 -6.22 -8.24 9.26
CA MET A 195 -4.78 -8.51 9.25
C MET A 195 -4.18 -8.46 7.84
N VAL A 196 -4.90 -8.87 6.80
CA VAL A 196 -4.43 -8.79 5.40
C VAL A 196 -4.15 -7.35 4.94
N LYS A 197 -4.69 -6.34 5.63
CA LYS A 197 -4.45 -4.92 5.37
C LYS A 197 -3.35 -4.34 6.26
N SER A 198 -2.72 -5.15 7.11
CA SER A 198 -1.56 -4.77 7.93
C SER A 198 -0.25 -5.04 7.19
N ARG A 199 0.82 -4.37 7.61
CA ARG A 199 2.18 -4.55 7.09
C ARG A 199 2.91 -5.77 7.66
N ALA A 200 2.22 -6.64 8.40
CA ALA A 200 2.77 -7.91 8.88
C ALA A 200 3.50 -8.64 7.74
N ARG A 201 4.72 -9.14 7.96
CA ARG A 201 5.51 -9.84 6.94
C ARG A 201 4.74 -11.01 6.35
N GLU A 202 4.16 -11.82 7.23
CA GLU A 202 3.43 -13.02 6.86
C GLU A 202 2.13 -13.17 7.66
N ILE A 203 1.11 -13.73 7.01
CA ILE A 203 -0.14 -14.13 7.64
C ILE A 203 -0.41 -15.58 7.29
N ARG A 204 -0.45 -16.42 8.32
CA ARG A 204 -0.66 -17.86 8.23
C ARG A 204 -2.01 -18.22 8.82
N GLY A 205 -2.92 -18.71 7.99
CA GLY A 205 -4.25 -19.14 8.43
C GLY A 205 -4.40 -20.65 8.41
N PHE A 206 -5.12 -21.18 9.40
CA PHE A 206 -5.31 -22.62 9.57
C PHE A 206 -6.79 -22.93 9.85
N ASP A 207 -7.43 -23.74 9.00
CA ASP A 207 -8.79 -24.22 9.24
C ASP A 207 -9.04 -25.54 8.50
N GLY A 208 -9.44 -26.59 9.22
CA GLY A 208 -9.69 -27.91 8.62
C GLY A 208 -11.08 -28.07 7.97
N ASP A 209 -12.00 -27.14 8.19
CA ASP A 209 -13.39 -27.27 7.73
C ASP A 209 -13.58 -26.89 6.25
N LEU A 210 -14.70 -27.37 5.70
CA LEU A 210 -15.22 -26.95 4.41
C LEU A 210 -16.11 -25.71 4.52
N PHE A 211 -16.23 -24.99 3.40
CA PHE A 211 -17.08 -23.81 3.25
C PHE A 211 -18.47 -24.22 2.76
N TYR A 212 -19.50 -23.91 3.54
CA TYR A 212 -20.91 -24.22 3.28
C TYR A 212 -21.77 -22.94 3.22
N PRO A 213 -23.01 -23.00 2.69
CA PRO A 213 -23.84 -21.81 2.49
C PRO A 213 -24.02 -20.91 3.72
N HIS A 214 -24.15 -21.49 4.92
CA HIS A 214 -24.28 -20.71 6.16
C HIS A 214 -23.01 -19.91 6.52
N ASN A 215 -21.84 -20.28 5.98
CA ASN A 215 -20.60 -19.53 6.18
C ASN A 215 -20.57 -18.22 5.39
N ALA A 216 -21.27 -18.14 4.25
CA ALA A 216 -21.36 -16.90 3.47
C ALA A 216 -21.99 -15.74 4.25
N PHE A 217 -22.96 -16.02 5.12
CA PHE A 217 -23.63 -15.01 5.95
C PHE A 217 -22.79 -14.50 7.13
N ARG A 218 -21.60 -15.06 7.33
CA ARG A 218 -20.73 -14.72 8.46
C ARG A 218 -19.25 -14.67 8.10
N SER A 219 -18.91 -14.52 6.83
CA SER A 219 -17.55 -14.29 6.36
C SER A 219 -17.51 -13.08 5.43
N PRO A 220 -16.47 -12.24 5.50
CA PRO A 220 -16.33 -11.08 4.62
C PRO A 220 -15.97 -11.51 3.20
N GLY A 221 -16.29 -10.66 2.23
CA GLY A 221 -15.98 -10.87 0.81
C GLY A 221 -17.21 -11.21 -0.04
N ALA A 222 -17.01 -11.25 -1.36
CA ALA A 222 -18.07 -11.58 -2.31
C ALA A 222 -18.45 -13.07 -2.23
N LEU A 223 -19.73 -13.36 -2.44
CA LEU A 223 -20.24 -14.71 -2.60
C LEU A 223 -19.86 -15.24 -4.00
N ASP A 224 -19.20 -16.38 -4.06
CA ASP A 224 -18.89 -17.05 -5.33
C ASP A 224 -19.31 -18.52 -5.29
N LEU A 225 -20.45 -18.83 -5.95
CA LEU A 225 -20.82 -20.13 -6.55
C LEU A 225 -19.91 -21.34 -6.25
N ASP A 226 -18.68 -21.19 -6.72
CA ASP A 226 -17.70 -22.24 -6.82
C ASP A 226 -16.97 -22.51 -5.51
N ASP A 227 -17.17 -21.73 -4.45
CA ASP A 227 -16.53 -21.90 -3.14
C ASP A 227 -17.12 -23.08 -2.35
N TRP A 228 -18.21 -23.70 -2.81
CA TRP A 228 -19.01 -24.61 -2.01
C TRP A 228 -18.25 -25.90 -1.85
N GLN A 229 -18.19 -26.42 -0.63
CA GLN A 229 -17.45 -27.63 -0.29
C GLN A 229 -15.93 -27.54 -0.55
N LYS A 230 -15.41 -26.36 -0.94
CA LYS A 230 -13.98 -26.09 -0.88
C LYS A 230 -13.55 -25.87 0.56
N SER A 231 -12.27 -26.04 0.86
CA SER A 231 -11.76 -25.77 2.20
C SER A 231 -11.87 -24.28 2.52
N LYS A 232 -12.22 -23.94 3.77
CA LYS A 232 -12.23 -22.53 4.19
C LYS A 232 -10.88 -21.85 3.98
N ALA A 233 -9.79 -22.60 4.14
CA ALA A 233 -8.44 -22.16 3.83
C ALA A 233 -8.29 -21.72 2.36
N SER A 234 -8.70 -22.55 1.40
CA SER A 234 -8.61 -22.21 -0.03
C SER A 234 -9.50 -21.02 -0.41
N VAL A 235 -10.69 -20.93 0.18
CA VAL A 235 -11.62 -19.80 -0.03
C VAL A 235 -11.01 -18.50 0.49
N ALA A 236 -10.43 -18.54 1.69
CA ALA A 236 -9.75 -17.39 2.29
C ALA A 236 -8.53 -16.95 1.46
N GLU A 237 -7.71 -17.88 0.99
CA GLU A 237 -6.54 -17.57 0.16
C GLU A 237 -6.93 -16.90 -1.15
N LYS A 238 -7.91 -17.48 -1.85
CA LYS A 238 -8.46 -16.95 -3.10
C LYS A 238 -8.94 -15.50 -2.94
N ARG A 239 -9.58 -15.17 -1.81
CA ARG A 239 -10.13 -13.82 -1.56
C ARG A 239 -9.07 -12.73 -1.41
N TYR A 240 -7.86 -13.07 -0.94
CA TYR A 240 -6.87 -12.08 -0.53
C TYR A 240 -5.51 -12.19 -1.23
N THR A 241 -5.27 -13.23 -2.04
CA THR A 241 -4.00 -13.40 -2.77
C THR A 241 -3.71 -12.25 -3.72
N ASN A 242 -4.73 -11.59 -4.29
CA ASN A 242 -4.55 -10.42 -5.14
C ASN A 242 -4.17 -9.15 -4.37
N PHE A 243 -4.33 -9.13 -3.04
CA PHE A 243 -4.11 -7.95 -2.21
C PHE A 243 -2.66 -7.85 -1.73
N ARG A 244 -2.03 -8.97 -1.38
CA ARG A 244 -0.68 -9.00 -0.78
C ARG A 244 0.10 -10.28 -1.03
N ASN A 245 1.41 -10.19 -0.84
CA ASN A 245 2.36 -11.29 -0.68
C ASN A 245 2.41 -11.77 0.79
N GLY A 246 3.06 -12.91 1.06
CA GLY A 246 3.21 -13.43 2.42
C GLY A 246 1.92 -13.97 3.03
N LEU A 247 0.98 -14.45 2.20
CA LEU A 247 -0.24 -15.11 2.63
C LEU A 247 -0.06 -16.63 2.51
N SER A 248 -0.40 -17.40 3.54
CA SER A 248 -0.48 -18.86 3.45
C SER A 248 -1.70 -19.37 4.21
N MET A 249 -2.60 -20.08 3.52
CA MET A 249 -3.76 -20.70 4.15
C MET A 249 -3.69 -22.22 4.03
N ARG A 250 -3.75 -22.93 5.14
CA ARG A 250 -3.63 -24.39 5.16
C ARG A 250 -4.87 -25.06 5.73
N GLN A 251 -5.31 -26.13 5.08
CA GLN A 251 -6.41 -26.94 5.56
C GLN A 251 -5.93 -27.94 6.62
N VAL A 252 -5.67 -27.43 7.82
CA VAL A 252 -5.21 -28.23 8.97
C VAL A 252 -5.86 -27.71 10.25
N TYR A 253 -5.98 -28.58 11.25
CA TYR A 253 -6.31 -28.18 12.61
C TYR A 253 -5.02 -27.97 13.38
N ILE A 254 -4.90 -26.84 14.08
CA ILE A 254 -3.83 -26.65 15.04
C ILE A 254 -4.17 -27.42 16.31
N ASP A 255 -3.25 -28.29 16.71
CA ASP A 255 -3.29 -29.05 17.96
C ASP A 255 -1.91 -29.05 18.62
N ALA A 256 -1.75 -29.79 19.73
CA ALA A 256 -0.50 -29.83 20.49
C ALA A 256 0.73 -30.31 19.70
N SER A 257 0.55 -30.95 18.53
CA SER A 257 1.63 -31.42 17.68
C SER A 257 2.07 -30.39 16.62
N SER A 258 1.32 -29.32 16.42
CA SER A 258 1.50 -28.34 15.33
C SER A 258 2.62 -27.33 15.55
N THR A 259 3.73 -27.75 16.15
CA THR A 259 4.90 -26.90 16.42
C THR A 259 5.54 -26.39 15.13
N ALA A 260 5.60 -27.23 14.09
CA ALA A 260 6.21 -26.89 12.81
C ALA A 260 5.43 -25.80 12.06
N GLU A 261 4.09 -25.82 12.14
CA GLU A 261 3.22 -24.82 11.52
C GLU A 261 3.40 -23.43 12.14
N LEU A 262 3.77 -23.40 13.43
CA LEU A 262 3.93 -22.19 14.23
C LEU A 262 5.38 -21.71 14.34
N GLU A 263 6.34 -22.38 13.70
CA GLU A 263 7.73 -21.96 13.71
C GLU A 263 7.91 -20.56 13.08
N GLY A 264 8.56 -19.66 13.82
CA GLY A 264 8.78 -18.27 13.39
C GLY A 264 7.55 -17.36 13.52
N VAL A 265 6.42 -17.85 14.03
CA VAL A 265 5.25 -17.02 14.36
C VAL A 265 5.58 -16.07 15.51
N THR A 266 5.28 -14.79 15.35
CA THR A 266 5.53 -13.76 16.38
C THR A 266 4.27 -13.41 17.18
N PHE A 267 3.08 -13.71 16.64
CA PHE A 267 1.80 -13.45 17.29
C PHE A 267 0.70 -14.38 16.75
N ALA A 268 -0.27 -14.76 17.59
CA ALA A 268 -1.38 -15.62 17.18
C ALA A 268 -2.77 -15.11 17.58
N PHE A 269 -3.76 -15.38 16.72
CA PHE A 269 -5.19 -15.27 17.03
C PHE A 269 -5.81 -16.67 17.09
N VAL A 270 -6.51 -16.96 18.19
CA VAL A 270 -7.21 -18.22 18.39
C VAL A 270 -8.71 -17.99 18.22
N CYS A 271 -9.26 -18.47 17.10
CA CYS A 271 -10.63 -18.23 16.64
C CYS A 271 -11.43 -19.54 16.51
N VAL A 272 -11.21 -20.50 17.41
CA VAL A 272 -11.84 -21.83 17.37
C VAL A 272 -12.98 -21.97 18.39
N ASP A 273 -14.07 -22.63 17.98
CA ASP A 273 -15.28 -22.76 18.82
C ASP A 273 -15.18 -23.94 19.82
N LYS A 274 -14.35 -24.95 19.55
CA LYS A 274 -14.23 -26.16 20.38
C LYS A 274 -13.35 -25.93 21.61
N GLY A 275 -13.92 -26.01 22.81
CA GLY A 275 -13.22 -25.75 24.08
C GLY A 275 -11.98 -26.62 24.33
N SER A 276 -12.04 -27.92 24.03
CA SER A 276 -10.88 -28.82 24.21
C SER A 276 -9.74 -28.53 23.25
N ALA A 277 -10.02 -28.03 22.04
CA ALA A 277 -9.00 -27.59 21.11
C ALA A 277 -8.30 -26.31 21.62
N ARG A 278 -9.05 -25.37 22.21
CA ARG A 278 -8.49 -24.12 22.74
C ARG A 278 -7.43 -24.34 23.83
N ALA A 279 -7.70 -25.21 24.80
CA ALA A 279 -6.74 -25.48 25.87
C ALA A 279 -5.40 -26.00 25.33
N ALA A 280 -5.44 -26.98 24.42
CA ALA A 280 -4.24 -27.52 23.79
C ALA A 280 -3.46 -26.47 22.98
N ILE A 281 -4.18 -25.59 22.26
CA ILE A 281 -3.56 -24.48 21.51
C ILE A 281 -2.91 -23.47 22.46
N PHE A 282 -3.56 -23.14 23.59
CA PHE A 282 -2.99 -22.21 24.57
C PHE A 282 -1.72 -22.75 25.21
N ASP A 283 -1.72 -24.03 25.59
CA ASP A 283 -0.55 -24.68 26.17
C ASP A 283 0.61 -24.71 25.15
N LEU A 284 0.32 -25.01 23.88
CA LEU A 284 1.30 -24.97 22.80
C LEU A 284 1.90 -23.57 22.61
N LEU A 285 1.06 -22.54 22.42
CA LEU A 285 1.51 -21.17 22.20
C LEU A 285 2.29 -20.64 23.41
N THR A 286 1.85 -20.95 24.63
CA THR A 286 2.54 -20.58 25.87
C THR A 286 3.90 -21.27 25.95
N GLY A 287 3.98 -22.56 25.62
CA GLY A 287 5.23 -23.33 25.59
C GLY A 287 6.24 -22.81 24.55
N MET A 288 5.74 -22.25 23.45
CA MET A 288 6.56 -21.61 22.41
C MET A 288 6.88 -20.13 22.70
N GLY A 289 6.30 -19.54 23.76
CA GLY A 289 6.46 -18.12 24.07
C GLY A 289 5.79 -17.17 23.07
N ILE A 290 4.81 -17.66 22.30
CA ILE A 290 4.09 -16.87 21.30
C ILE A 290 2.95 -16.12 21.99
N PRO A 291 2.92 -14.77 21.99
CA PRO A 291 1.78 -14.02 22.50
C PRO A 291 0.55 -14.22 21.62
N PHE A 292 -0.64 -14.28 22.23
CA PHE A 292 -1.88 -14.53 21.50
C PHE A 292 -3.11 -13.85 22.08
N ILE A 293 -4.14 -13.71 21.24
CA ILE A 293 -5.49 -13.28 21.62
C ILE A 293 -6.48 -14.41 21.35
N ASP A 294 -7.29 -14.77 22.35
CA ASP A 294 -8.47 -15.63 22.17
C ASP A 294 -9.69 -14.78 21.81
N VAL A 295 -10.33 -15.14 20.70
CA VAL A 295 -11.58 -14.52 20.22
C VAL A 295 -12.66 -15.57 19.94
N GLY A 296 -12.43 -16.83 20.35
CA GLY A 296 -13.36 -17.93 20.16
C GLY A 296 -14.62 -17.78 21.02
N ARG A 297 -15.80 -17.98 20.43
CA ARG A 297 -17.07 -18.02 21.18
C ARG A 297 -17.27 -19.41 21.78
N ALA A 298 -16.78 -19.62 22.99
CA ALA A 298 -17.47 -20.53 23.90
C ALA A 298 -17.16 -20.24 25.37
N SER A 299 -18.16 -20.45 26.21
CA SER A 299 -18.13 -20.33 27.67
C SER A 299 -17.11 -21.28 28.28
N ILE A 300 -15.89 -20.80 28.54
CA ILE A 300 -14.99 -21.44 29.49
C ILE A 300 -15.36 -20.86 30.86
N ALA A 301 -16.22 -21.58 31.58
CA ALA A 301 -16.41 -21.35 33.01
C ALA A 301 -15.16 -21.87 33.73
N ASN A 302 -14.07 -21.09 33.70
CA ASN A 302 -13.05 -20.96 34.76
C ASN A 302 -11.79 -20.27 34.22
N ARG A 303 -11.50 -19.10 34.81
CA ARG A 303 -10.20 -18.39 34.86
C ARG A 303 -9.46 -18.24 33.53
N VAL A 304 -9.96 -17.36 32.66
CA VAL A 304 -9.06 -16.61 31.76
C VAL A 304 -8.33 -15.57 32.62
N ARG A 305 -7.10 -15.91 33.04
CA ARG A 305 -6.16 -14.90 33.51
C ARG A 305 -5.71 -14.17 32.25
N TRP A 306 -6.15 -12.93 32.07
CA TRP A 306 -5.55 -12.02 31.09
C TRP A 306 -4.09 -11.82 31.49
N LEU A 307 -3.20 -12.70 31.06
CA LEU A 307 -1.77 -12.40 30.99
C LEU A 307 -1.56 -11.60 29.72
N ALA A 308 -2.07 -10.37 29.70
CA ALA A 308 -1.55 -9.35 28.81
C ALA A 308 -0.14 -9.01 29.30
N HIS A 309 0.83 -9.86 28.99
CA HIS A 309 2.24 -9.46 28.99
C HIS A 309 2.52 -8.73 27.66
N CYS A 310 1.81 -7.62 27.42
CA CYS A 310 2.26 -6.64 26.44
C CYS A 310 3.42 -5.87 27.05
N ALA A 311 4.59 -6.50 27.06
CA ALA A 311 5.86 -5.82 27.31
C ALA A 311 6.54 -5.52 25.96
N ARG A 312 5.88 -4.76 25.08
CA ARG A 312 6.60 -3.93 24.11
C ARG A 312 6.44 -2.49 24.59
N PRO A 313 7.47 -1.83 25.13
CA PRO A 313 7.42 -0.40 25.36
C PRO A 313 7.33 0.26 23.97
N ILE A 314 6.15 0.73 23.60
CA ILE A 314 5.99 1.66 22.49
C ILE A 314 6.60 2.97 23.00
N SER A 315 7.87 3.23 22.70
CA SER A 315 8.46 4.54 22.86
C SER A 315 7.95 5.45 21.75
N ALA A 316 6.66 5.78 21.79
CA ALA A 316 6.11 6.87 20.98
C ALA A 316 6.30 8.19 21.75
N PRO A 317 6.91 9.23 21.15
CA PRO A 317 6.88 10.55 21.75
C PRO A 317 5.42 11.02 21.81
N ARG A 318 4.99 11.48 23.01
CA ARG A 318 3.66 12.02 23.26
C ARG A 318 3.29 13.11 22.26
N MET A 319 2.40 12.82 21.31
CA MET A 319 1.51 13.83 20.73
C MET A 319 0.06 13.52 21.11
N LEU A 320 -0.38 14.09 22.23
CA LEU A 320 -1.81 14.26 22.49
C LEU A 320 -2.33 15.37 21.56
N LYS A 321 -2.95 15.03 20.43
CA LYS A 321 -3.99 15.89 19.84
C LYS A 321 -5.34 15.44 20.37
N ARG A 322 -5.89 16.26 21.28
CA ARG A 322 -7.29 16.16 21.72
C ARG A 322 -8.18 16.49 20.53
N PHE A 323 -8.96 15.53 20.06
CA PHE A 323 -10.16 15.83 19.29
C PHE A 323 -11.29 16.15 20.28
N GLY A 324 -11.74 17.41 20.26
CA GLY A 324 -13.01 17.85 20.86
C GLY A 324 -14.17 17.59 19.88
N PRO A 325 -15.41 17.71 20.39
CA PRO A 325 -16.58 16.94 19.97
C PRO A 325 -17.01 17.07 18.51
#